data_AF-A0AA42YDU4-F1
#
_entry.id   AF-A0AA42YDU4-F1
#
_cell.length_a   1.000
_cell.length_b   1.000
_cell.length_c   1.000
_cell.angle_alpha   90.00
_cell.angle_beta   90.00
_cell.angle_gamma   90.00
#
_symmetry.space_group_name_H-M   'P 1'
#
loop_
_entity.id
_entity.type
_entity.pdbx_description
1 polymer ?
#
loop_
_entity_poly.entity_id
_entity_poly.type
_entity_poly.pdbx_seq_one_letter_code
_entity_poly.pdbx_strand_id
1 'polypeptide(L)'
;MVIGSKRIRNELNVDPVVVVPDGADVVAIEVVSFLHNDSDDHWAVGGTDPHAWQVIDESQRMIFREAAEAGPSVEGAHAHASALIPARLSLREAATLEVPARKLKDGRRYVVRHLHWGHAAEAQFVVLREPKTAARSATAKAAPKAAKKRAAKPARKTAKRKAAKRKK
;
A
#
# COMPACT_ATOMS: atom_id res chain seq x y z
N MET A 1 5.90 -31.87 -27.23
CA MET A 1 5.83 -32.25 -25.80
C MET A 1 5.20 -31.07 -25.07
N VAL A 2 3.96 -31.20 -24.62
CA VAL A 2 3.24 -30.11 -23.96
C VAL A 2 3.62 -30.12 -22.48
N ILE A 3 4.53 -29.23 -22.08
CA ILE A 3 4.90 -29.05 -20.67
C ILE A 3 3.80 -28.21 -20.03
N GLY A 4 2.78 -28.88 -19.49
CA GLY A 4 1.63 -28.27 -18.83
C GLY A 4 2.08 -27.37 -17.67
N SER A 5 2.03 -26.06 -17.90
CA SER A 5 2.72 -25.04 -17.10
C SER A 5 1.95 -24.59 -15.86
N LYS A 6 1.22 -25.48 -15.15
CA LYS A 6 0.42 -25.13 -13.95
C LYS A 6 0.27 -26.29 -12.96
N ARG A 7 1.36 -26.78 -12.36
CA ARG A 7 1.29 -27.78 -11.27
C ARG A 7 1.49 -27.16 -9.89
N ILE A 8 2.30 -26.11 -9.82
CA ILE A 8 2.48 -25.30 -8.62
C ILE A 8 1.85 -23.94 -8.87
N ARG A 9 0.98 -23.50 -7.96
CA ARG A 9 0.40 -22.15 -7.97
C ARG A 9 0.63 -21.49 -6.62
N ASN A 10 0.96 -20.21 -6.67
CA ASN A 10 0.98 -19.36 -5.49
C ASN A 10 -0.20 -18.41 -5.59
N GLU A 11 -1.02 -18.36 -4.54
CA GLU A 11 -2.18 -17.48 -4.43
C GLU A 11 -1.94 -16.54 -3.28
N LEU A 12 -2.36 -15.28 -3.43
CA LEU A 12 -2.16 -14.26 -2.42
C LEU A 12 -3.48 -13.56 -2.15
N ASN A 13 -3.79 -13.45 -0.86
CA ASN A 13 -4.94 -12.72 -0.35
C ASN A 13 -4.44 -11.56 0.51
N VAL A 14 -4.99 -10.39 0.25
CA VAL A 14 -4.79 -9.16 1.02
C VAL A 14 -6.15 -8.49 1.15
N ASP A 15 -6.35 -7.72 2.21
CA ASP A 15 -7.52 -6.86 2.29
C ASP A 15 -7.52 -5.89 1.09
N PRO A 16 -8.61 -5.83 0.30
CA PRO A 16 -8.65 -4.99 -0.89
C PRO A 16 -8.65 -3.50 -0.55
N VAL A 17 -8.88 -3.16 0.72
CA VAL A 17 -8.90 -1.79 1.24
C VAL A 17 -8.09 -1.76 2.53
N VAL A 18 -7.02 -0.97 2.55
CA VAL A 18 -6.20 -0.72 3.73
C VAL A 18 -6.47 0.70 4.21
N VAL A 19 -6.94 0.83 5.45
CA VAL A 19 -7.19 2.13 6.08
C VAL A 19 -5.95 2.56 6.85
N VAL A 20 -5.49 3.78 6.58
CA VAL A 20 -4.35 4.41 7.23
C VAL A 20 -4.87 5.40 8.26
N PRO A 21 -4.68 5.13 9.57
CA PRO A 21 -5.10 6.05 10.63
C PRO A 21 -4.42 7.42 10.50
N ASP A 22 -5.10 8.47 10.94
CA ASP A 22 -4.50 9.81 10.96
C ASP A 22 -3.28 9.83 11.92
N GLY A 23 -2.17 10.39 11.44
CA GLY A 23 -0.91 10.43 12.20
C GLY A 23 -0.16 9.10 12.32
N ALA A 24 -0.58 8.01 11.66
CA ALA A 24 0.18 6.76 11.67
C ALA A 24 1.53 6.90 10.94
N ASP A 25 2.60 6.40 11.55
CA ASP A 25 3.94 6.34 10.95
C ASP A 25 4.12 5.08 10.08
N VAL A 26 3.46 3.99 10.47
CA VAL A 26 3.51 2.66 9.85
C VAL A 26 2.09 2.15 9.65
N VAL A 27 1.89 1.38 8.58
CA VAL A 27 0.64 0.71 8.25
C VAL A 27 0.93 -0.77 8.22
N ALA A 28 0.22 -1.54 9.05
CA ALA A 28 0.25 -2.99 9.03
C ALA A 28 -0.67 -3.48 7.89
N ILE A 29 -0.12 -4.26 6.98
CA ILE A 29 -0.88 -4.91 5.90
C ILE A 29 -0.84 -6.41 6.16
N GLU A 30 -1.99 -6.97 6.54
CA GLU A 30 -2.14 -8.40 6.74
C GLU A 30 -2.29 -9.11 5.39
N VAL A 31 -1.48 -10.13 5.18
CA VAL A 31 -1.41 -10.87 3.93
C VAL A 31 -1.37 -12.37 4.20
N VAL A 32 -2.04 -13.13 3.34
CA VAL A 32 -2.05 -14.59 3.42
C VAL A 32 -1.75 -15.17 2.05
N SER A 33 -0.65 -15.91 1.94
CA SER A 33 -0.29 -16.68 0.75
C SER A 33 -0.68 -18.13 0.88
N PHE A 34 -0.99 -18.76 -0.25
CA PHE A 34 -1.18 -20.19 -0.37
C PHE A 34 -0.33 -20.72 -1.51
N LEU A 35 0.63 -21.58 -1.20
CA LEU A 35 1.36 -22.33 -2.19
C LEU A 35 0.74 -23.71 -2.34
N HIS A 36 0.22 -24.01 -3.53
CA HIS A 36 -0.43 -25.27 -3.82
C HIS A 36 0.42 -26.10 -4.76
N ASN A 37 0.62 -27.37 -4.43
CA ASN A 37 1.07 -28.40 -5.35
C ASN A 37 -0.14 -29.25 -5.74
N ASP A 38 -0.78 -28.92 -6.87
CA ASP A 38 -1.96 -29.62 -7.36
C ASP A 38 -1.59 -30.93 -8.10
N SER A 39 -0.32 -31.33 -8.10
CA SER A 39 0.12 -32.57 -8.74
C SER A 39 0.08 -33.78 -7.82
N ASP A 40 0.07 -34.96 -8.43
CA ASP A 40 0.20 -36.25 -7.73
C ASP A 40 1.65 -36.56 -7.34
N ASP A 41 2.61 -35.72 -7.74
CA ASP A 41 4.04 -35.90 -7.52
C ASP A 41 4.57 -34.94 -6.45
N HIS A 42 5.59 -35.38 -5.71
CA HIS A 42 6.34 -34.47 -4.85
C HIS A 42 7.19 -33.54 -5.72
N TRP A 43 7.27 -32.27 -5.34
CA TRP A 43 8.08 -31.29 -6.05
C TRP A 43 9.36 -31.00 -5.26
N ALA A 44 10.51 -31.28 -5.88
CA ALA A 44 11.80 -30.92 -5.32
C ALA A 44 12.09 -29.44 -5.60
N VAL A 45 12.27 -28.67 -4.53
CA VAL A 45 12.71 -27.28 -4.57
C VAL A 45 14.22 -27.23 -4.33
N GLY A 46 14.96 -26.70 -5.30
CA GLY A 46 16.41 -26.57 -5.20
C GLY A 46 16.82 -25.28 -4.50
N GLY A 47 17.74 -25.37 -3.54
CA GLY A 47 18.40 -24.21 -2.93
C GLY A 47 17.60 -23.51 -1.83
N THR A 48 18.10 -22.35 -1.39
CA THR A 48 17.45 -21.49 -0.40
C THR A 48 16.29 -20.76 -1.04
N ASP A 49 15.11 -20.79 -0.40
CA ASP A 49 13.96 -20.02 -0.85
C ASP A 49 14.27 -18.52 -0.81
N PRO A 50 14.19 -17.77 -1.93
CA PRO A 50 14.28 -16.31 -1.92
C PRO A 50 12.97 -15.68 -1.41
N HIS A 51 12.45 -16.20 -0.29
CA HIS A 51 11.22 -15.79 0.34
C HIS A 51 11.20 -14.28 0.53
N ALA A 52 10.31 -13.59 -0.20
CA ALA A 52 10.32 -12.14 -0.24
C ALA A 52 8.93 -11.55 -0.41
N TRP A 53 8.59 -10.67 0.52
CA TRP A 53 7.40 -9.82 0.48
C TRP A 53 7.76 -8.44 -0.06
N GLN A 54 6.95 -7.95 -1.00
CA GLN A 54 7.16 -6.66 -1.64
C GLN A 54 5.84 -5.91 -1.72
N VAL A 55 5.90 -4.60 -1.53
CA VAL A 55 4.80 -3.69 -1.88
C VAL A 55 5.26 -2.78 -2.99
N ILE A 56 4.47 -2.73 -4.06
CA ILE A 56 4.80 -2.09 -5.32
C ILE A 56 3.67 -1.13 -5.69
N ASP A 57 3.99 0.02 -6.27
CA ASP A 57 2.97 0.93 -6.80
C ASP A 57 2.52 0.55 -8.23
N GLU A 58 1.50 1.24 -8.75
CA GLU A 58 1.00 1.05 -10.12
C GLU A 58 2.07 1.25 -11.22
N SER A 59 3.15 1.98 -10.91
CA SER A 59 4.29 2.19 -11.82
C SER A 59 5.37 1.11 -11.67
N GLN A 60 5.05 -0.01 -11.02
CA GLN A 60 5.98 -1.11 -10.73
C GLN A 60 7.19 -0.68 -9.88
N ARG A 61 7.08 0.42 -9.12
CA ARG A 61 8.16 0.88 -8.23
C ARG A 61 8.01 0.22 -6.88
N MET A 62 9.11 -0.37 -6.40
CA MET A 62 9.17 -0.98 -5.07
C MET A 62 9.08 0.10 -3.99
N ILE A 63 8.04 0.01 -3.17
CA ILE A 63 7.76 0.91 -2.06
C ILE A 63 8.32 0.36 -0.76
N PHE A 64 8.17 -0.95 -0.59
CA PHE A 64 8.63 -1.71 0.55
C PHE A 64 9.09 -3.09 0.09
N ARG A 65 10.09 -3.62 0.80
CA ARG A 65 10.54 -5.00 0.66
C ARG A 65 10.95 -5.47 2.04
N GLU A 66 10.37 -6.58 2.46
CA GLU A 66 10.86 -7.33 3.59
C GLU A 66 12.06 -8.15 3.09
N ALA A 67 13.24 -7.89 3.67
CA ALA A 67 14.45 -8.65 3.34
C ALA A 67 14.45 -9.94 4.17
N ALA A 68 14.80 -11.06 3.52
CA ALA A 68 14.84 -12.41 4.08
C ALA A 68 15.84 -12.62 5.24
N GLU A 69 16.47 -11.57 5.77
CA GLU A 69 17.33 -11.67 6.97
C GLU A 69 16.53 -11.82 8.26
N ALA A 70 15.28 -11.36 8.27
CA ALA A 70 14.30 -11.81 9.24
C ALA A 70 13.68 -13.09 8.68
N GLY A 71 14.18 -14.24 9.13
CA GLY A 71 13.37 -15.46 9.06
C GLY A 71 11.98 -15.15 9.64
N PRO A 72 10.92 -15.77 9.10
CA PRO A 72 9.55 -15.43 9.47
C PRO A 72 9.40 -15.34 11.00
N SER A 73 9.09 -14.15 11.52
CA SER A 73 8.49 -14.00 12.85
C SER A 73 7.03 -14.45 12.76
N VAL A 74 6.84 -15.69 12.36
CA VAL A 74 5.52 -16.31 12.19
C VAL A 74 5.47 -17.40 13.24
N GLU A 75 4.62 -17.19 14.25
CA GLU A 75 4.06 -18.27 15.05
C GLU A 75 3.45 -19.30 14.07
N GLY A 76 4.23 -20.33 13.72
CA GLY A 76 3.85 -21.34 12.73
C GLY A 76 4.75 -21.48 11.51
N ALA A 77 5.79 -20.65 11.33
CA ALA A 77 6.82 -20.94 10.34
C ALA A 77 7.71 -22.09 10.83
N HIS A 78 7.25 -23.31 10.58
CA HIS A 78 8.18 -24.38 10.31
C HIS A 78 9.02 -23.92 9.12
N ALA A 79 10.24 -23.43 9.39
CA ALA A 79 11.28 -23.34 8.38
C ALA A 79 11.30 -24.69 7.68
N HIS A 80 10.78 -24.76 6.45
CA HIS A 80 10.78 -25.99 5.68
C HIS A 80 12.22 -26.23 5.25
N ALA A 81 13.00 -26.81 6.15
CA ALA A 81 14.36 -27.31 5.92
C ALA A 81 14.37 -28.48 4.91
N SER A 82 13.22 -28.87 4.37
CA SER A 82 13.06 -29.93 3.40
C SER A 82 12.98 -29.34 1.99
N ALA A 83 13.87 -29.79 1.12
CA ALA A 83 13.89 -29.49 -0.31
C ALA A 83 12.71 -30.10 -1.10
N LEU A 84 11.60 -30.46 -0.44
CA LEU A 84 10.48 -31.21 -1.01
C LEU A 84 9.14 -30.62 -0.56
N ILE A 85 8.31 -30.24 -1.53
CA ILE A 85 6.89 -29.91 -1.35
C ILE A 85 6.07 -31.16 -1.68
N PRO A 86 5.35 -31.75 -0.71
CA PRO A 86 4.50 -32.91 -0.93
C PRO A 86 3.47 -32.74 -2.06
N ALA A 87 3.13 -33.86 -2.69
CA ALA A 87 2.02 -33.95 -3.63
C ALA A 87 0.70 -33.54 -2.96
N ARG A 88 -0.20 -32.90 -3.70
CA ARG A 88 -1.52 -32.44 -3.21
C ARG A 88 -1.46 -31.61 -1.93
N LEU A 89 -0.36 -30.89 -1.69
CA LEU A 89 -0.19 -30.03 -0.54
C LEU A 89 -0.71 -28.62 -0.84
N SER A 90 -1.34 -28.00 0.16
CA SER A 90 -1.53 -26.55 0.23
C SER A 90 -0.82 -26.03 1.48
N LEU A 91 0.17 -25.18 1.29
CA LEU A 91 0.90 -24.50 2.36
C LEU A 91 0.32 -23.10 2.52
N ARG A 92 -0.16 -22.79 3.73
CA ARG A 92 -0.62 -21.45 4.08
C ARG A 92 0.49 -20.70 4.79
N GLU A 93 0.72 -19.48 4.36
CA GLU A 93 1.66 -18.55 4.98
C GLU A 93 0.95 -17.23 5.27
N ALA A 94 1.13 -16.68 6.46
CA ALA A 94 0.57 -15.39 6.85
C ALA A 94 1.71 -14.47 7.29
N ALA A 95 1.63 -13.21 6.88
CA ALA A 95 2.60 -12.19 7.25
C ALA A 95 1.89 -10.85 7.50
N THR A 96 2.55 -9.99 8.26
CA THR A 96 2.11 -8.61 8.49
C THR A 96 3.20 -7.68 8.00
N LEU A 97 2.93 -6.97 6.91
CA LEU A 97 3.90 -6.07 6.29
C LEU A 97 3.79 -4.68 6.92
N GLU A 98 4.86 -4.23 7.56
CA GLU A 98 4.96 -2.90 8.16
C GLU A 98 5.44 -1.86 7.14
N VAL A 99 4.50 -1.27 6.40
CA VAL A 99 4.82 -0.29 5.36
C VAL A 99 4.81 1.13 5.93
N PRO A 100 5.86 1.95 5.70
CA PRO A 100 5.86 3.34 6.12
C PRO A 100 4.68 4.12 5.52
N ALA A 101 3.79 4.64 6.37
CA ALA A 101 2.56 5.31 5.97
C ALA A 101 2.81 6.49 5.03
N ARG A 102 3.93 7.20 5.20
CA ARG A 102 4.35 8.32 4.35
C ARG A 102 4.56 7.95 2.88
N LYS A 103 4.81 6.67 2.59
CA LYS A 103 4.98 6.17 1.22
C LYS A 103 3.64 5.80 0.55
N LEU A 104 2.58 5.66 1.35
CA LEU A 104 1.24 5.31 0.90
C LEU A 104 0.40 6.59 0.71
N LYS A 105 -0.12 6.75 -0.51
CA LYS A 105 -0.94 7.91 -0.90
C LYS A 105 -2.41 7.51 -0.90
N ASP A 106 -3.24 8.41 -0.39
CA ASP A 106 -4.69 8.23 -0.33
C ASP A 106 -5.29 8.03 -1.72
N GLY A 107 -6.24 7.11 -1.82
CA GLY A 107 -6.94 6.72 -3.04
C GLY A 107 -6.09 5.97 -4.07
N ARG A 108 -4.83 5.63 -3.76
CA ARG A 108 -3.97 4.89 -4.70
C ARG A 108 -4.04 3.39 -4.51
N ARG A 109 -3.87 2.68 -5.63
CA ARG A 109 -3.68 1.23 -5.64
C ARG A 109 -2.21 0.86 -5.48
N TYR A 110 -2.03 -0.26 -4.83
CA TYR A 110 -0.75 -0.90 -4.61
C TYR A 110 -0.90 -2.39 -4.82
N VAL A 111 0.22 -3.06 -5.10
CA VAL A 111 0.31 -4.50 -5.27
C VAL A 111 1.19 -5.03 -4.16
N VAL A 112 0.68 -5.99 -3.40
CA VAL A 112 1.53 -6.90 -2.64
C VAL A 112 1.99 -7.99 -3.59
N ARG A 113 3.30 -8.21 -3.68
CA ARG A 113 3.91 -9.34 -4.39
C ARG A 113 4.60 -10.22 -3.38
N HIS A 114 4.29 -11.50 -3.44
CA HIS A 114 4.96 -12.54 -2.67
C HIS A 114 5.71 -13.47 -3.63
N LEU A 115 7.00 -13.71 -3.37
CA LEU A 115 7.80 -14.69 -4.11
C LEU A 115 8.14 -15.86 -3.20
N HIS A 116 7.64 -17.05 -3.55
CA HIS A 116 7.87 -18.31 -2.83
C HIS A 116 8.38 -19.36 -3.82
N TRP A 117 9.63 -19.80 -3.67
CA TRP A 117 10.34 -20.74 -4.57
C TRP A 117 10.20 -20.43 -6.07
N GLY A 118 10.31 -19.15 -6.44
CA GLY A 118 10.21 -18.70 -7.84
C GLY A 118 8.78 -18.55 -8.36
N HIS A 119 7.76 -18.88 -7.56
CA HIS A 119 6.36 -18.68 -7.87
C HIS A 119 5.87 -17.37 -7.25
N ALA A 120 5.69 -16.36 -8.10
CA ALA A 120 5.14 -15.08 -7.70
C ALA A 120 3.61 -15.15 -7.57
N ALA A 121 3.08 -14.57 -6.50
CA ALA A 121 1.68 -14.25 -6.34
C ALA A 121 1.52 -12.74 -6.11
N GLU A 122 0.46 -12.17 -6.67
CA GLU A 122 0.19 -10.75 -6.57
C GLU A 122 -1.26 -10.51 -6.16
N ALA A 123 -1.45 -9.54 -5.27
CA ALA A 123 -2.77 -9.10 -4.84
C ALA A 123 -2.80 -7.57 -4.73
N GLN A 124 -3.91 -6.97 -5.13
CA GLN A 124 -4.07 -5.52 -5.16
C GLN A 124 -4.85 -5.03 -3.95
N PHE A 125 -4.47 -3.86 -3.44
CA PHE A 125 -5.22 -3.14 -2.43
C PHE A 125 -5.26 -1.65 -2.73
N VAL A 126 -6.29 -0.97 -2.22
CA VAL A 126 -6.44 0.49 -2.25
C VAL A 126 -6.16 1.05 -0.87
N VAL A 127 -5.41 2.14 -0.81
CA VAL A 127 -5.18 2.88 0.43
C VAL A 127 -6.25 3.94 0.60
N LEU A 128 -6.91 3.95 1.76
CA LEU A 128 -7.78 5.03 2.21
C LEU A 128 -7.21 5.64 3.50
N ARG A 129 -7.17 6.97 3.60
CA ARG A 129 -6.80 7.63 4.86
C ARG A 129 -8.05 7.96 5.67
N GLU A 130 -7.98 7.77 6.98
CA GLU A 130 -9.03 8.28 7.86
C GLU A 130 -9.10 9.80 7.73
N PRO A 131 -10.31 10.37 7.61
CA PRO A 131 -10.44 11.82 7.62
C PRO A 131 -9.94 12.33 8.97
N LYS A 132 -8.98 13.27 8.91
CA LYS A 132 -8.51 14.00 10.09
C LYS A 132 -9.74 14.49 10.85
N THR A 133 -9.98 13.92 12.02
CA THR A 133 -11.00 14.44 12.91
C THR A 133 -10.50 15.81 13.33
N ALA A 134 -10.96 16.84 12.63
CA ALA A 134 -10.87 18.19 13.14
C ALA A 134 -11.63 18.12 14.47
N ALA A 135 -10.89 18.06 15.57
CA ALA A 135 -11.43 18.27 16.90
C ALA A 135 -12.31 19.51 16.75
N ARG A 136 -13.63 19.31 16.76
CA ARG A 136 -14.60 20.40 16.71
C ARG A 136 -14.26 21.21 17.94
N SER A 137 -13.56 22.32 17.76
CA SER A 137 -13.41 23.30 18.80
C SER A 137 -14.83 23.67 19.19
N ALA A 138 -15.22 23.25 20.39
CA ALA A 138 -16.44 23.68 21.04
C ALA A 138 -16.28 25.19 21.30
N THR A 139 -16.48 25.98 20.24
CA THR A 139 -16.54 27.43 20.35
C THR A 139 -17.92 27.72 20.91
N ALA A 140 -17.90 28.14 22.17
CA ALA A 140 -19.05 28.37 23.01
C ALA A 140 -20.15 29.22 22.32
N LYS A 141 -21.38 28.89 22.68
CA LYS A 141 -22.61 29.63 22.43
C LYS A 141 -22.52 31.05 23.01
N ALA A 142 -22.66 32.08 22.18
CA ALA A 142 -23.31 33.39 22.42
C ALA A 142 -22.91 34.34 21.27
N ALA A 143 -23.74 35.14 20.60
CA ALA A 143 -25.16 35.46 20.58
C ALA A 143 -25.41 36.21 19.23
N PRO A 144 -26.66 36.36 18.75
CA PRO A 144 -26.93 36.91 17.43
C PRO A 144 -26.95 38.45 17.44
N LYS A 145 -26.27 39.11 16.50
CA LYS A 145 -26.53 40.53 16.20
C LYS A 145 -26.61 40.80 14.69
N ALA A 146 -27.87 40.88 14.27
CA ALA A 146 -28.47 41.87 13.36
C ALA A 146 -27.72 42.29 12.09
N ALA A 147 -28.36 41.95 10.97
CA ALA A 147 -28.15 42.53 9.66
C ALA A 147 -28.24 44.06 9.66
N LYS A 148 -27.33 44.73 8.94
CA LYS A 148 -27.59 46.05 8.34
C LYS A 148 -27.05 46.08 6.91
N LYS A 149 -27.99 46.01 5.97
CA LYS A 149 -27.81 46.39 4.56
C LYS A 149 -27.29 47.83 4.48
N ARG A 150 -26.34 48.10 3.58
CA ARG A 150 -26.40 49.23 2.64
C ARG A 150 -25.27 49.14 1.59
N ALA A 151 -25.69 49.18 0.33
CA ALA A 151 -24.87 49.23 -0.86
C ALA A 151 -24.27 50.64 -1.05
N ALA A 152 -23.09 50.72 -1.68
CA ALA A 152 -22.71 51.74 -2.70
C ALA A 152 -21.24 51.59 -3.12
N LYS A 153 -20.98 51.09 -4.33
CA LYS A 153 -19.92 51.63 -5.23
C LYS A 153 -20.56 52.82 -6.00
N PRO A 154 -19.86 53.77 -6.68
CA PRO A 154 -18.52 53.67 -7.28
C PRO A 154 -17.68 55.00 -7.28
N ALA A 155 -16.63 55.04 -8.13
CA ALA A 155 -15.88 56.20 -8.67
C ALA A 155 -14.65 56.69 -7.87
N ARG A 156 -13.41 56.43 -8.34
CA ARG A 156 -12.63 57.05 -9.44
C ARG A 156 -11.78 58.23 -8.96
N LYS A 157 -10.44 58.10 -8.98
CA LYS A 157 -9.53 59.17 -9.41
C LYS A 157 -8.33 58.60 -10.16
N THR A 158 -8.22 59.10 -11.38
CA THR A 158 -7.14 59.01 -12.37
C THR A 158 -5.88 59.77 -11.94
N ALA A 159 -4.69 59.28 -12.29
CA ALA A 159 -3.58 60.13 -12.66
C ALA A 159 -2.60 59.42 -13.63
N LYS A 160 -2.70 59.80 -14.91
CA LYS A 160 -1.64 59.68 -15.93
C LYS A 160 -0.46 60.58 -15.56
N ARG A 161 0.77 60.10 -15.73
CA ARG A 161 1.99 60.80 -16.19
C ARG A 161 3.21 59.92 -15.86
N LYS A 162 4.30 59.83 -16.62
CA LYS A 162 4.68 60.23 -17.98
C LYS A 162 6.00 59.46 -18.23
N ALA A 163 6.26 59.04 -19.47
CA ALA A 163 7.52 58.43 -19.88
C ALA A 163 8.70 59.43 -19.90
N ALA A 164 9.91 58.96 -19.59
CA ALA A 164 11.20 59.44 -20.11
C ALA A 164 12.22 58.29 -19.93
N LYS A 165 12.70 57.66 -21.02
CA LYS A 165 14.02 57.85 -21.66
C LYS A 165 15.18 57.71 -20.64
N ARG A 166 16.24 56.91 -20.84
CA ARG A 166 16.96 56.62 -22.09
C ARG A 166 18.08 55.59 -21.84
N LYS A 167 18.45 54.88 -22.90
CA LYS A 167 19.62 54.02 -23.11
C LYS A 167 20.94 54.53 -22.50
N LYS A 168 21.76 53.60 -21.98
CA LYS A 168 23.06 53.26 -22.58
C LYS A 168 23.40 51.81 -22.23
#